data_AF-D0Z544-F1
#
_entry.id   AF-D0Z544-F1
#
_cell.length_a   1.000
_cell.length_b   1.000
_cell.length_c   1.000
_cell.angle_alpha   90.00
_cell.angle_beta   90.00
_cell.angle_gamma   90.00
#
_symmetry.space_group_name_H-M   'P 1'
#
loop_
_entity.id
_entity.type
_entity.pdbx_description
1 polymer ?
#
loop_
_entity_poly.entity_id
_entity_poly.type
_entity_poly.pdbx_seq_one_letter_code
_entity_poly.pdbx_strand_id
1 'polypeptide(L)'
;MEIRAFAYSIDYNNYITTNDGKLKIFYIKEVVNELLRRPDAFDHIDFMSTNPDQEARIKLIPKKIHGVDQFVRIEHDNMVIPQKNETKYGIVEALSRIIVMTLETNKETFKFNLESIRKGSKLLFCNKKIYYPDLICTFPETHELYEKWGGRFIILINYHNHYKPDMLSDYESYNIPVFVIDIDIDSDKIFPQERSNIESYTQEDVDIYIDRLYSHFVKKINSRLLIDPSSTKYSKYIIKTKEDEIKDKDNIIFGLNQRITSADNKLLKLKEIENELNTTVDLAMDLKGKLSFIEADNLRYIDINRQLSLEKDVQKRKIASLHQKYNDCESKLDLFRLISISLIIFVFLLIILLVLYII
;
A
#
# COMPACT_ATOMS: atom_id res chain seq x y z
N MET A 1 -11.78 -42.13 -16.46
CA MET A 1 -13.19 -42.38 -16.09
C MET A 1 -13.71 -43.47 -17.02
N GLU A 2 -14.20 -44.58 -16.49
CA GLU A 2 -14.74 -45.66 -17.33
C GLU A 2 -16.06 -45.19 -17.96
N ILE A 3 -16.15 -45.27 -19.29
CA ILE A 3 -17.35 -44.90 -20.04
C ILE A 3 -18.46 -45.88 -19.66
N ARG A 4 -19.59 -45.34 -19.23
CA ARG A 4 -20.65 -46.11 -18.59
C ARG A 4 -22.05 -45.66 -19.01
N ALA A 5 -22.96 -46.62 -19.00
CA ALA A 5 -24.38 -46.42 -19.24
C ALA A 5 -25.19 -47.15 -18.17
N PHE A 6 -26.41 -46.66 -17.91
CA PHE A 6 -27.41 -47.49 -17.25
C PHE A 6 -28.02 -48.46 -18.26
N ALA A 7 -28.56 -49.56 -17.77
CA ALA A 7 -29.31 -50.48 -18.61
C ALA A 7 -30.80 -50.38 -18.34
N TYR A 8 -31.57 -50.34 -19.42
CA TYR A 8 -33.02 -50.37 -19.43
C TYR A 8 -33.47 -51.67 -20.10
N SER A 9 -34.27 -52.47 -19.41
CA SER A 9 -34.84 -53.68 -20.01
C SER A 9 -36.04 -53.32 -20.86
N ILE A 10 -36.00 -53.73 -22.13
CA ILE A 10 -37.08 -53.55 -23.08
C ILE A 10 -38.28 -54.42 -22.65
N ASP A 11 -38.03 -55.67 -22.28
CA ASP A 11 -39.08 -56.64 -21.94
C ASP A 11 -39.86 -56.24 -20.68
N TYR A 12 -39.17 -55.73 -19.66
CA TYR A 12 -39.79 -55.35 -18.38
C TYR A 12 -40.15 -53.87 -18.31
N ASN A 13 -39.86 -53.09 -19.35
CA ASN A 13 -40.06 -51.65 -19.43
C ASN A 13 -39.60 -50.91 -18.16
N ASN A 14 -38.40 -51.26 -17.67
CA ASN A 14 -37.85 -50.68 -16.45
C ASN A 14 -36.31 -50.74 -16.45
N TYR A 15 -35.68 -49.91 -15.62
CA TYR A 15 -34.23 -49.96 -15.43
C TYR A 15 -33.80 -51.23 -14.70
N ILE A 16 -32.72 -51.82 -15.18
CA ILE A 16 -32.08 -52.95 -14.52
C ILE A 16 -31.41 -52.45 -13.25
N THR A 17 -31.71 -53.08 -12.12
CA THR A 17 -31.13 -52.75 -10.83
C THR A 17 -30.20 -53.84 -10.32
N THR A 18 -29.26 -53.46 -9.46
CA THR A 18 -28.46 -54.37 -8.64
C THR A 18 -29.27 -54.86 -7.44
N ASN A 19 -28.78 -55.88 -6.74
CA ASN A 19 -29.48 -56.49 -5.59
C ASN A 19 -29.77 -55.49 -4.45
N ASP A 20 -29.02 -54.39 -4.36
CA ASP A 20 -29.21 -53.29 -3.40
C ASP A 20 -30.17 -52.19 -3.92
N GLY A 21 -30.87 -52.44 -5.03
CA GLY A 21 -31.87 -51.53 -5.60
C GLY A 21 -31.30 -50.33 -6.36
N LYS A 22 -29.98 -50.24 -6.53
CA LYS A 22 -29.34 -49.19 -7.35
C LYS A 22 -29.45 -49.53 -8.83
N LEU A 23 -29.40 -48.52 -9.69
CA LEU A 23 -29.34 -48.74 -11.14
C LEU A 23 -28.04 -49.46 -11.52
N LYS A 24 -28.17 -50.54 -12.30
CA LYS A 24 -27.03 -51.31 -12.78
C LYS A 24 -26.25 -50.48 -13.80
N ILE A 25 -24.94 -50.38 -13.57
CA ILE A 25 -24.01 -49.68 -14.44
C ILE A 25 -23.32 -50.72 -15.33
N PHE A 26 -23.24 -50.43 -16.62
CA PHE A 26 -22.48 -51.19 -17.61
C PHE A 26 -21.32 -50.35 -18.13
N TYR A 27 -20.15 -50.96 -18.18
CA TYR A 27 -18.95 -50.33 -18.72
C TYR A 27 -18.77 -50.68 -20.19
N ILE A 28 -18.37 -49.70 -21.01
CA ILE A 28 -18.32 -49.90 -22.47
C ILE A 28 -17.40 -51.05 -22.86
N LYS A 29 -16.28 -51.24 -22.16
CA LYS A 29 -15.32 -52.33 -22.43
C LYS A 29 -15.97 -53.70 -22.21
N GLU A 30 -16.76 -53.84 -21.16
CA GLU A 30 -17.49 -55.08 -20.86
C GLU A 30 -18.54 -55.35 -21.94
N VAL A 31 -19.31 -54.32 -22.30
CA VAL A 31 -20.37 -54.42 -23.30
C VAL A 31 -19.82 -54.76 -24.69
N VAL A 32 -18.78 -54.06 -25.14
CA VAL A 32 -18.17 -54.33 -26.46
C VAL A 32 -17.52 -55.72 -26.50
N ASN A 33 -16.80 -56.11 -25.44
CA ASN A 33 -16.21 -57.45 -25.37
C ASN A 33 -17.27 -58.55 -25.39
N GLU A 34 -18.40 -58.33 -24.71
CA GLU A 34 -19.49 -59.31 -24.69
C GLU A 34 -20.22 -59.35 -26.04
N LEU A 35 -20.45 -58.21 -26.69
CA LEU A 35 -21.00 -58.16 -28.06
C LEU A 35 -20.10 -58.86 -29.09
N LEU A 36 -18.79 -58.81 -28.92
CA LEU A 36 -17.85 -59.55 -29.77
C LEU A 36 -17.98 -61.07 -29.59
N ARG A 37 -18.33 -61.54 -28.39
CA ARG A 37 -18.53 -62.97 -28.09
C ARG A 37 -19.92 -63.45 -28.46
N ARG A 38 -20.92 -62.60 -28.23
CA ARG A 38 -22.35 -62.85 -28.35
C ARG A 38 -23.05 -61.59 -28.88
N PRO A 39 -23.22 -61.48 -30.20
CA PRO A 39 -23.83 -60.30 -30.81
C PRO A 39 -25.24 -60.00 -30.32
N ASP A 40 -25.97 -61.03 -29.87
CA ASP A 40 -27.34 -61.00 -29.36
C ASP A 40 -27.45 -60.67 -27.85
N ALA A 41 -26.33 -60.56 -27.14
CA ALA A 41 -26.30 -60.52 -25.67
C ALA A 41 -27.13 -59.37 -25.05
N PHE A 42 -27.40 -58.31 -25.82
CA PHE A 42 -28.08 -57.11 -25.35
C PHE A 42 -29.31 -56.74 -26.20
N ASP A 43 -29.85 -57.66 -26.99
CA ASP A 43 -31.02 -57.38 -27.86
C ASP A 43 -32.25 -56.87 -27.09
N HIS A 44 -32.35 -57.25 -25.80
CA HIS A 44 -33.43 -56.86 -24.89
C HIS A 44 -33.05 -55.72 -23.93
N ILE A 45 -31.91 -55.06 -24.16
CA ILE A 45 -31.35 -54.03 -23.28
C ILE A 45 -31.05 -52.76 -24.07
N ASP A 46 -31.66 -51.66 -23.64
CA ASP A 46 -31.30 -50.32 -24.07
C ASP A 46 -30.29 -49.72 -23.11
N PHE A 47 -29.13 -49.31 -23.63
CA PHE A 47 -28.17 -48.54 -22.87
C PHE A 47 -28.64 -47.09 -22.79
N MET A 48 -28.67 -46.52 -21.59
CA MET A 48 -29.17 -45.17 -21.33
C MET A 48 -28.07 -44.32 -20.70
N SER A 49 -28.06 -43.02 -21.01
CA SER A 49 -27.11 -42.10 -20.38
C SER A 49 -27.26 -42.08 -18.86
N THR A 50 -26.16 -41.84 -18.15
CA THR A 50 -26.17 -41.80 -16.69
C THR A 50 -26.67 -40.47 -16.13
N ASN A 51 -27.62 -39.82 -16.83
CA ASN A 51 -28.25 -38.60 -16.35
C ASN A 51 -29.01 -38.92 -15.05
N PRO A 52 -28.83 -38.15 -13.95
CA PRO A 52 -29.56 -38.40 -12.71
C PRO A 52 -31.08 -38.33 -12.91
N ASP A 53 -31.55 -37.35 -13.69
CA ASP A 53 -32.95 -37.23 -14.06
C ASP A 53 -33.32 -38.30 -15.10
N GLN A 54 -34.28 -39.16 -14.74
CA GLN A 54 -34.70 -40.29 -15.55
C GLN A 54 -35.30 -39.87 -16.89
N GLU A 55 -36.07 -38.79 -16.92
CA GLU A 55 -36.74 -38.28 -18.13
C GLU A 55 -35.74 -37.63 -19.10
N ALA A 56 -34.60 -37.16 -18.58
CA ALA A 56 -33.52 -36.58 -19.37
C ALA A 56 -32.45 -37.60 -19.78
N ARG A 57 -32.66 -38.90 -19.51
CA ARG A 57 -31.78 -39.96 -20.00
C ARG A 57 -32.05 -40.21 -21.48
N ILE A 58 -30.97 -40.37 -22.22
CA ILE A 58 -31.03 -40.61 -23.66
C ILE A 58 -30.51 -42.00 -23.98
N LYS A 59 -31.08 -42.62 -25.00
CA LYS A 59 -30.62 -43.91 -25.51
C LYS A 59 -29.22 -43.77 -26.11
N LEU A 60 -28.39 -44.74 -25.81
CA LEU A 60 -27.01 -44.86 -26.21
C LEU A 60 -26.80 -46.19 -26.92
N ILE A 61 -25.85 -46.20 -27.84
CA ILE A 61 -25.47 -47.37 -28.62
C ILE A 61 -23.99 -47.63 -28.35
N PRO A 62 -23.61 -48.85 -27.94
CA PRO A 62 -22.22 -49.22 -27.87
C PRO A 62 -21.67 -49.31 -29.29
N LYS A 63 -20.64 -48.54 -29.60
CA LYS A 63 -20.00 -48.53 -30.91
C LYS A 63 -18.51 -48.31 -30.77
N LYS A 64 -17.73 -48.98 -31.59
CA LYS A 64 -16.34 -48.59 -31.81
C LYS A 64 -16.32 -47.40 -32.77
N ILE A 65 -16.03 -46.22 -32.25
CA ILE A 65 -15.86 -45.00 -33.05
C ILE A 65 -14.39 -44.72 -33.14
N HIS A 66 -13.91 -44.58 -34.37
CA HIS A 66 -12.53 -44.21 -34.62
C HIS A 66 -11.52 -45.15 -33.94
N GLY A 67 -11.84 -46.42 -33.67
CA GLY A 67 -10.94 -47.37 -32.99
C GLY A 67 -11.09 -47.46 -31.47
N VAL A 68 -11.87 -46.57 -30.85
CA VAL A 68 -12.14 -46.53 -29.41
C VAL A 68 -13.56 -46.97 -29.09
N ASP A 69 -13.71 -47.79 -28.05
CA ASP A 69 -15.00 -48.26 -27.59
C ASP A 69 -15.76 -47.13 -26.87
N GLN A 70 -16.93 -46.75 -27.39
CA GLN A 70 -17.72 -45.63 -26.86
C GLN A 70 -19.22 -45.94 -26.82
N PHE A 71 -19.94 -45.28 -25.91
CA PHE A 71 -21.38 -45.14 -26.02
C PHE A 71 -21.70 -43.87 -26.79
N VAL A 72 -22.59 -43.97 -27.77
CA VAL A 72 -22.95 -42.85 -28.65
C VAL A 72 -24.44 -42.64 -28.72
N ARG A 73 -24.87 -41.40 -28.90
CA ARG A 73 -26.27 -41.10 -29.23
C ARG A 73 -26.40 -40.88 -30.74
N ILE A 74 -27.52 -41.32 -31.29
CA ILE A 74 -27.90 -40.99 -32.66
C ILE A 74 -28.92 -39.85 -32.60
N GLU A 75 -28.61 -38.74 -33.26
CA GLU A 75 -29.55 -37.63 -33.46
C GLU A 75 -30.24 -37.70 -34.84
N HIS A 76 -31.11 -36.73 -35.12
CA HIS A 76 -31.72 -36.58 -36.45
C HIS A 76 -30.62 -36.51 -37.53
N ASP A 77 -30.88 -37.07 -38.70
CA ASP A 77 -29.92 -37.27 -39.81
C ASP A 77 -28.79 -38.28 -39.56
N ASN A 78 -29.01 -39.27 -38.67
CA ASN A 78 -28.02 -40.32 -38.33
C ASN A 78 -26.69 -39.77 -37.78
N MET A 79 -26.68 -38.53 -37.28
CA MET A 79 -25.49 -37.94 -36.71
C MET A 79 -25.12 -38.66 -35.42
N VAL A 80 -23.92 -39.24 -35.39
CA VAL A 80 -23.42 -40.00 -34.24
C VAL A 80 -22.61 -39.08 -33.34
N ILE A 81 -23.17 -38.75 -32.17
CA ILE A 81 -22.50 -37.91 -31.20
C ILE A 81 -21.93 -38.80 -30.10
N PRO A 82 -20.59 -38.84 -29.94
CA PRO A 82 -19.98 -39.59 -28.85
C PRO A 82 -20.33 -38.98 -27.51
N GLN A 83 -20.63 -39.83 -26.51
CA GLN A 83 -20.93 -39.39 -25.15
C GLN A 83 -19.71 -38.72 -24.48
N LYS A 84 -18.50 -39.01 -24.98
CA LYS A 84 -17.24 -38.52 -24.47
C LYS A 84 -16.58 -37.57 -25.48
N ASN A 85 -16.24 -36.38 -25.02
CA ASN A 85 -15.38 -35.44 -25.74
C ASN A 85 -13.94 -35.67 -25.26
N GLU A 86 -13.04 -36.06 -26.16
CA GLU A 86 -11.68 -36.45 -25.79
C GLU A 86 -10.85 -35.26 -25.34
N THR A 87 -11.09 -34.06 -25.91
CA THR A 87 -10.44 -32.83 -25.44
C THR A 87 -10.76 -32.56 -23.97
N LYS A 88 -12.05 -32.46 -23.63
CA LYS A 88 -12.47 -32.17 -22.25
C LYS A 88 -12.02 -33.29 -21.31
N TYR A 89 -12.14 -34.54 -21.74
CA TYR A 89 -11.67 -35.69 -20.96
C TYR A 89 -10.17 -35.61 -20.66
N GLY A 90 -9.36 -35.37 -21.68
CA GLY A 90 -7.91 -35.36 -21.53
C GLY A 90 -7.44 -34.24 -20.60
N ILE A 91 -8.09 -33.08 -20.66
CA ILE A 91 -7.83 -31.96 -19.74
C ILE A 91 -8.18 -32.33 -18.30
N VAL A 92 -9.38 -32.89 -18.05
CA VAL A 92 -9.76 -33.35 -16.70
C VAL A 92 -8.76 -34.37 -16.17
N GLU A 93 -8.37 -35.34 -17.01
CA GLU A 93 -7.48 -36.41 -16.61
C GLU A 93 -6.07 -35.87 -16.29
N ALA A 94 -5.52 -35.01 -17.15
CA ALA A 94 -4.23 -34.38 -16.94
C ALA A 94 -4.20 -33.53 -15.66
N LEU A 95 -5.19 -32.65 -15.47
CA LEU A 95 -5.29 -31.80 -14.29
C LEU A 95 -5.48 -32.60 -13.00
N SER A 96 -6.20 -33.73 -13.06
CA SER A 96 -6.41 -34.59 -11.89
C SER A 96 -5.14 -35.24 -11.35
N ARG A 97 -4.05 -35.23 -12.12
CA ARG A 97 -2.73 -35.75 -11.72
C ARG A 97 -1.86 -34.69 -11.03
N ILE A 98 -2.26 -33.41 -11.00
CA ILE A 98 -1.41 -32.29 -10.57
C ILE A 98 -1.69 -31.92 -9.11
N ILE A 99 -0.91 -32.49 -8.21
CA ILE A 99 -1.02 -32.20 -6.76
C ILE A 99 -0.49 -30.81 -6.41
N VAL A 100 0.63 -30.38 -7.00
CA VAL A 100 1.14 -29.02 -6.84
C VAL A 100 0.68 -28.19 -8.03
N MET A 101 -0.34 -27.37 -7.82
CA MET A 101 -1.05 -26.68 -8.88
C MET A 101 -0.76 -25.17 -8.85
N THR A 102 -0.37 -24.62 -9.99
CA THR A 102 -0.21 -23.17 -10.16
C THR A 102 -1.28 -22.66 -11.13
N LEU A 103 -2.25 -21.91 -10.61
CA LEU A 103 -3.33 -21.28 -11.37
C LEU A 103 -2.98 -19.80 -11.59
N GLU A 104 -2.74 -19.45 -12.84
CA GLU A 104 -2.45 -18.08 -13.26
C GLU A 104 -3.75 -17.43 -13.73
N THR A 105 -4.10 -16.29 -13.14
CA THR A 105 -5.22 -15.45 -13.56
C THR A 105 -4.69 -14.09 -14.02
N ASN A 106 -5.53 -13.29 -14.67
CA ASN A 106 -5.14 -11.95 -15.14
C ASN A 106 -4.66 -11.00 -14.02
N LYS A 107 -5.01 -11.29 -12.76
CA LYS A 107 -4.71 -10.43 -11.60
C LYS A 107 -3.66 -11.04 -10.68
N GLU A 108 -3.76 -12.35 -10.44
CA GLU A 108 -3.05 -13.03 -9.37
C GLU A 108 -2.64 -14.45 -9.79
N THR A 109 -1.57 -14.94 -9.17
CA THR A 109 -1.12 -16.33 -9.31
C THR A 109 -1.38 -17.06 -8.00
N PHE A 110 -2.12 -18.16 -8.07
CA PHE A 110 -2.44 -19.00 -6.93
C PHE A 110 -1.61 -20.28 -6.98
N LYS A 111 -0.97 -20.63 -5.87
CA LYS A 111 -0.14 -21.83 -5.76
C LYS A 111 -0.68 -22.74 -4.67
N PHE A 112 -1.19 -23.89 -5.08
CA PHE A 112 -1.78 -24.87 -4.18
C PHE A 112 -0.89 -26.11 -4.05
N ASN A 113 -0.79 -26.62 -2.83
CA ASN A 113 -0.43 -28.01 -2.57
C ASN A 113 -1.73 -28.73 -2.19
N LEU A 114 -2.28 -29.52 -3.11
CA LEU A 114 -3.61 -30.10 -3.00
C LEU A 114 -3.57 -31.40 -2.20
N GLU A 115 -4.54 -31.59 -1.31
CA GLU A 115 -4.72 -32.86 -0.59
C GLU A 115 -5.45 -33.89 -1.45
N SER A 116 -6.41 -33.43 -2.26
CA SER A 116 -7.18 -34.31 -3.14
C SER A 116 -7.75 -33.57 -4.34
N ILE A 117 -7.92 -34.32 -5.43
CA ILE A 117 -8.59 -33.87 -6.64
C ILE A 117 -9.62 -34.92 -7.04
N ARG A 118 -10.90 -34.54 -7.05
CA ARG A 118 -12.00 -35.44 -7.37
C ARG A 118 -12.64 -35.06 -8.71
N LYS A 119 -12.67 -36.00 -9.64
CA LYS A 119 -13.26 -35.85 -10.97
C LYS A 119 -14.77 -36.06 -10.93
N GLY A 120 -15.53 -35.20 -11.61
CA GLY A 120 -16.96 -35.38 -11.87
C GLY A 120 -17.80 -35.70 -10.63
N SER A 121 -17.38 -35.20 -9.48
CA SER A 121 -17.99 -35.56 -8.20
C SER A 121 -19.27 -34.78 -7.97
N LYS A 122 -20.28 -35.47 -7.44
CA LYS A 122 -21.58 -34.88 -7.13
C LYS A 122 -21.43 -33.84 -6.02
N LEU A 123 -21.88 -32.62 -6.27
CA LEU A 123 -22.16 -31.62 -5.23
C LEU A 123 -23.67 -31.51 -5.04
N LEU A 124 -24.13 -31.84 -3.83
CA LEU A 124 -25.52 -31.65 -3.41
C LEU A 124 -25.60 -30.41 -2.52
N PHE A 125 -26.40 -29.45 -2.95
CA PHE A 125 -26.64 -28.21 -2.22
C PHE A 125 -27.89 -28.33 -1.33
N CYS A 126 -28.01 -27.49 -0.31
CA CYS A 126 -29.17 -27.51 0.61
C CYS A 126 -30.49 -27.18 -0.11
N ASN A 127 -30.43 -26.45 -1.23
CA ASN A 127 -31.57 -26.21 -2.13
C ASN A 127 -31.95 -27.45 -2.96
N LYS A 128 -31.39 -28.63 -2.67
CA LYS A 128 -31.54 -29.91 -3.36
C LYS A 128 -31.04 -29.94 -4.81
N LYS A 129 -30.45 -28.85 -5.31
CA LYS A 129 -29.82 -28.86 -6.62
C LYS A 129 -28.53 -29.67 -6.57
N ILE A 130 -28.26 -30.30 -7.71
CA ILE A 130 -27.10 -31.18 -7.86
C ILE A 130 -26.29 -30.67 -9.04
N TYR A 131 -24.99 -30.46 -8.79
CA TYR A 131 -24.04 -30.09 -9.83
C TYR A 131 -22.87 -31.07 -9.88
N TYR A 132 -22.28 -31.18 -11.07
CA TYR A 132 -21.15 -32.04 -11.36
C TYR A 132 -20.03 -31.17 -11.94
N PRO A 133 -19.25 -30.48 -11.10
CA PRO A 133 -18.06 -29.79 -11.57
C PRO A 133 -17.07 -30.78 -12.18
N ASP A 134 -16.23 -30.29 -13.07
CA ASP A 134 -15.23 -31.13 -13.74
C ASP A 134 -14.20 -31.64 -12.73
N LEU A 135 -13.70 -30.75 -11.87
CA LEU A 135 -12.82 -31.07 -10.75
C LEU A 135 -13.23 -30.36 -9.46
N ILE A 136 -13.09 -31.08 -8.36
CA ILE A 136 -13.14 -30.53 -7.00
C ILE A 136 -11.77 -30.72 -6.38
N CYS A 137 -11.13 -29.62 -5.99
CA CYS A 137 -9.80 -29.60 -5.41
C CYS A 137 -9.91 -29.25 -3.93
N THR A 138 -9.20 -29.97 -3.07
CA THR A 138 -9.08 -29.65 -1.63
C THR A 138 -7.64 -29.32 -1.28
N PHE A 139 -7.44 -28.42 -0.34
CA PHE A 139 -6.13 -27.92 0.08
C PHE A 139 -6.09 -27.69 1.60
N PRO A 140 -4.90 -27.76 2.22
CA PRO A 140 -4.77 -27.85 3.67
C PRO A 140 -5.06 -26.53 4.39
N GLU A 141 -5.37 -26.64 5.68
CA GLU A 141 -5.57 -25.52 6.63
C GLU A 141 -4.41 -24.53 6.68
N THR A 142 -3.20 -24.99 6.37
CA THR A 142 -1.99 -24.16 6.37
C THR A 142 -1.93 -23.18 5.20
N HIS A 143 -2.83 -23.29 4.21
CA HIS A 143 -2.86 -22.40 3.05
C HIS A 143 -3.49 -21.05 3.41
N GLU A 144 -2.94 -19.95 2.90
CA GLU A 144 -3.39 -18.58 3.24
C GLU A 144 -4.87 -18.32 2.91
N LEU A 145 -5.36 -18.93 1.83
CA LEU A 145 -6.77 -18.83 1.41
C LEU A 145 -7.71 -19.76 2.15
N TYR A 146 -7.23 -20.59 3.09
CA TYR A 146 -8.10 -21.57 3.75
C TYR A 146 -9.21 -20.88 4.55
N GLU A 147 -8.90 -19.85 5.32
CA GLU A 147 -9.90 -19.09 6.07
C GLU A 147 -10.93 -18.41 5.15
N LYS A 148 -10.49 -17.96 3.97
CA LYS A 148 -11.35 -17.32 2.97
C LYS A 148 -12.30 -18.30 2.28
N TRP A 149 -11.75 -19.42 1.78
CA TRP A 149 -12.44 -20.34 0.86
C TRP A 149 -12.88 -21.66 1.50
N GLY A 150 -12.43 -21.97 2.73
CA GLY A 150 -12.78 -23.19 3.45
C GLY A 150 -12.10 -24.45 2.89
N GLY A 151 -10.88 -24.33 2.38
CA GLY A 151 -10.06 -25.49 1.99
C GLY A 151 -10.44 -26.20 0.70
N ARG A 152 -11.31 -25.61 -0.14
CA ARG A 152 -11.70 -26.21 -1.41
C ARG A 152 -11.97 -25.17 -2.49
N PHE A 153 -11.82 -25.58 -3.74
CA PHE A 153 -12.28 -24.86 -4.92
C PHE A 153 -12.67 -25.85 -6.01
N ILE A 154 -13.36 -25.37 -7.05
CA ILE A 154 -13.69 -26.18 -8.21
C ILE A 154 -13.05 -25.61 -9.48
N ILE A 155 -12.80 -26.49 -10.44
CA ILE A 155 -12.37 -26.13 -11.78
C ILE A 155 -13.46 -26.56 -12.76
N LEU A 156 -13.84 -25.65 -13.65
CA LEU A 156 -14.70 -25.93 -14.80
C LEU A 156 -13.90 -25.73 -16.10
N ILE A 157 -14.08 -26.64 -17.05
CA ILE A 157 -13.49 -26.56 -18.37
C ILE A 157 -14.54 -26.02 -19.33
N ASN A 158 -14.29 -24.83 -19.85
CA ASN A 158 -15.15 -24.18 -20.82
C ASN A 158 -14.70 -24.57 -22.23
N TYR A 159 -15.32 -25.63 -22.76
CA TYR A 159 -15.14 -26.13 -24.11
C TYR A 159 -16.53 -26.42 -24.71
N HIS A 160 -16.93 -25.65 -25.73
CA HIS A 160 -18.21 -25.71 -26.46
C HIS A 160 -19.52 -25.51 -25.66
N ASN A 161 -19.49 -25.47 -24.33
CA ASN A 161 -20.69 -25.26 -23.50
C ASN A 161 -20.41 -24.30 -22.35
N HIS A 162 -21.23 -23.25 -22.26
CA HIS A 162 -21.18 -22.30 -21.14
C HIS A 162 -21.83 -22.87 -19.88
N TYR A 163 -21.26 -22.54 -18.74
CA TYR A 163 -21.84 -22.81 -17.42
C TYR A 163 -23.08 -21.92 -17.19
N LYS A 164 -24.08 -22.46 -16.48
CA LYS A 164 -25.35 -21.75 -16.23
C LYS A 164 -25.18 -20.69 -15.12
N PRO A 165 -25.74 -19.47 -15.25
CA PRO A 165 -25.67 -18.43 -14.22
C PRO A 165 -26.17 -18.88 -12.85
N ASP A 166 -27.29 -19.62 -12.79
CA ASP A 166 -27.86 -20.10 -11.53
C ASP A 166 -26.91 -21.03 -10.75
N MET A 167 -26.11 -21.82 -11.48
CA MET A 167 -25.10 -22.69 -10.88
C MET A 167 -23.98 -21.86 -10.24
N LEU A 168 -23.57 -20.77 -10.87
CA LEU A 168 -22.56 -19.88 -10.30
C LEU A 168 -23.07 -19.22 -9.01
N SER A 169 -24.31 -18.71 -9.02
CA SER A 169 -24.93 -18.12 -7.84
C SER A 169 -24.99 -19.10 -6.66
N ASP A 170 -25.30 -20.38 -6.93
CA ASP A 170 -25.28 -21.42 -5.91
C ASP A 170 -23.85 -21.74 -5.42
N TYR A 171 -22.82 -21.72 -6.28
CA TYR A 171 -21.44 -21.88 -5.81
C TYR A 171 -20.98 -20.72 -4.92
N GLU A 172 -21.31 -19.49 -5.29
CA GLU A 172 -20.99 -18.29 -4.52
C GLU A 172 -21.66 -18.32 -3.13
N SER A 173 -22.96 -18.62 -3.09
CA SER A 173 -23.75 -18.67 -1.84
C SER A 173 -23.24 -19.71 -0.84
N TYR A 174 -22.55 -20.75 -1.32
CA TYR A 174 -21.98 -21.83 -0.48
C TYR A 174 -20.46 -21.68 -0.30
N ASN A 175 -19.93 -20.50 -0.61
CA ASN A 175 -18.52 -20.15 -0.48
C ASN A 175 -17.59 -21.13 -1.21
N ILE A 176 -17.92 -21.47 -2.46
CA ILE A 176 -17.12 -22.34 -3.32
C ILE A 176 -16.49 -21.50 -4.44
N PRO A 177 -15.17 -21.26 -4.40
CA PRO A 177 -14.46 -20.57 -5.46
C PRO A 177 -14.47 -21.39 -6.76
N VAL A 178 -14.54 -20.69 -7.89
CA VAL A 178 -14.64 -21.31 -9.21
C VAL A 178 -13.57 -20.77 -10.15
N PHE A 179 -12.64 -21.64 -10.53
CA PHE A 179 -11.70 -21.40 -11.60
C PHE A 179 -12.25 -21.97 -12.91
N VAL A 180 -12.06 -21.23 -13.99
CA VAL A 180 -12.42 -21.67 -15.34
C VAL A 180 -11.20 -21.70 -16.23
N ILE A 181 -11.05 -22.82 -16.93
CA ILE A 181 -10.04 -22.99 -17.97
C ILE A 181 -10.77 -22.92 -19.30
N ASP A 182 -10.55 -21.82 -20.02
CA ASP A 182 -11.10 -21.63 -21.36
C ASP A 182 -10.19 -22.31 -22.38
N ILE A 183 -10.79 -23.05 -23.30
CA ILE A 183 -10.10 -23.74 -24.39
C ILE A 183 -10.46 -23.06 -25.71
N ASP A 184 -9.50 -22.32 -26.26
CA ASP A 184 -9.66 -21.62 -27.53
C ASP A 184 -9.81 -22.61 -28.69
N ILE A 185 -10.57 -22.20 -29.73
CA ILE A 185 -11.03 -23.04 -30.84
C ILE A 185 -9.90 -23.65 -31.69
N ASP A 186 -8.66 -23.16 -31.57
CA ASP A 186 -7.48 -23.71 -32.28
C ASP A 186 -6.33 -24.07 -31.33
N SER A 187 -6.64 -24.28 -30.05
CA SER A 187 -5.61 -24.52 -29.04
C SER A 187 -4.86 -25.83 -29.30
N ASP A 188 -3.55 -25.82 -29.00
CA ASP A 188 -2.73 -27.02 -28.86
C ASP A 188 -3.26 -28.01 -27.81
N LYS A 189 -4.13 -27.52 -26.92
CA LYS A 189 -4.86 -28.27 -25.92
C LYS A 189 -6.04 -29.05 -26.49
N ILE A 190 -6.51 -28.81 -27.70
CA ILE A 190 -7.56 -29.64 -28.32
C ILE A 190 -6.96 -30.98 -28.76
N PHE A 191 -7.70 -32.07 -28.58
CA PHE A 191 -7.29 -33.38 -29.07
C PHE A 191 -7.01 -33.30 -30.58
N PRO A 192 -5.82 -33.69 -31.08
CA PRO A 192 -5.43 -33.45 -32.47
C PRO A 192 -6.45 -33.97 -33.50
N GLN A 193 -7.06 -35.11 -33.24
CA GLN A 193 -8.02 -35.75 -34.13
C GLN A 193 -9.37 -35.02 -34.15
N GLU A 194 -9.74 -34.31 -33.08
CA GLU A 194 -10.91 -33.40 -33.07
C GLU A 194 -10.64 -32.12 -33.90
N ARG A 195 -9.38 -31.77 -34.19
CA ARG A 195 -9.01 -30.61 -35.05
C ARG A 195 -8.89 -30.97 -36.52
N SER A 196 -8.51 -32.19 -36.83
CA SER A 196 -8.04 -32.60 -38.17
C SER A 196 -9.00 -33.54 -38.90
N ASN A 197 -10.19 -33.80 -38.34
CA ASN A 197 -11.18 -34.76 -38.88
C ASN A 197 -10.57 -36.13 -39.19
N ILE A 198 -9.52 -36.53 -38.47
CA ILE A 198 -8.88 -37.83 -38.64
C ILE A 198 -9.82 -38.91 -38.08
N GLU A 199 -10.26 -39.82 -38.95
CA GLU A 199 -11.32 -40.79 -38.66
C GLU A 199 -10.87 -42.01 -37.83
N SER A 200 -9.65 -42.06 -37.32
CA SER A 200 -9.25 -43.13 -36.39
C SER A 200 -8.12 -42.72 -35.46
N TYR A 201 -8.23 -43.12 -34.20
CA TYR A 201 -7.23 -42.99 -33.15
C TYR A 201 -7.33 -44.15 -32.15
N THR A 202 -6.23 -44.46 -31.51
CA THR A 202 -6.12 -45.52 -30.52
C THR A 202 -6.25 -44.97 -29.11
N GLN A 203 -6.41 -45.85 -28.12
CA GLN A 203 -6.32 -45.45 -26.71
C GLN A 203 -4.92 -44.89 -26.37
N GLU A 204 -3.88 -45.40 -27.02
CA GLU A 204 -2.51 -44.91 -26.85
C GLU A 204 -2.37 -43.44 -27.30
N ASP A 205 -3.03 -43.06 -28.39
CA ASP A 205 -3.07 -41.66 -28.84
C ASP A 205 -3.72 -40.72 -27.80
N VAL A 206 -4.78 -41.20 -27.13
CA VAL A 206 -5.45 -40.47 -26.05
C VAL A 206 -4.52 -40.33 -24.84
N ASP A 207 -3.79 -41.40 -24.49
CA ASP A 207 -2.87 -41.41 -23.36
C ASP A 207 -1.66 -40.47 -23.61
N ILE A 208 -1.07 -40.52 -24.80
CA ILE A 208 -0.02 -39.58 -25.24
C ILE A 208 -0.50 -38.13 -25.16
N TYR A 209 -1.73 -37.87 -25.61
CA TYR A 209 -2.33 -36.55 -25.53
C TYR A 209 -2.49 -36.07 -24.08
N ILE A 210 -2.94 -36.93 -23.16
CA ILE A 210 -3.07 -36.62 -21.74
C ILE A 210 -1.70 -36.30 -21.13
N ASP A 211 -0.66 -37.06 -21.46
CA ASP A 211 0.69 -36.86 -20.92
C ASP A 211 1.31 -35.54 -21.42
N ARG A 212 1.00 -35.16 -22.67
CA ARG A 212 1.36 -33.84 -23.22
C ARG A 212 0.67 -32.71 -22.45
N LEU A 213 -0.63 -32.83 -22.21
CA LEU A 213 -1.40 -31.86 -21.43
C LEU A 213 -0.86 -31.75 -19.99
N TYR A 214 -0.58 -32.88 -19.35
CA TYR A 214 0.00 -32.91 -18.01
C TYR A 214 1.33 -32.16 -17.97
N SER A 215 2.22 -32.42 -18.92
CA SER A 215 3.52 -31.75 -19.04
C SER A 215 3.40 -30.23 -19.24
N HIS A 216 2.29 -29.77 -19.83
CA HIS A 216 1.98 -28.35 -19.97
C HIS A 216 1.44 -27.77 -18.66
N PHE A 217 0.40 -28.37 -18.10
CA PHE A 217 -0.32 -27.88 -16.93
C PHE A 217 0.49 -27.96 -15.64
N VAL A 218 1.45 -28.88 -15.51
CA VAL A 218 2.31 -28.96 -14.32
C VAL A 218 3.18 -27.72 -14.15
N LYS A 219 3.48 -27.01 -15.24
CA LYS A 219 4.27 -25.77 -15.20
C LYS A 219 3.40 -24.60 -14.73
N LYS A 220 2.25 -24.42 -15.39
CA LYS A 220 1.27 -23.38 -15.09
C LYS A 220 -0.04 -23.65 -15.82
N ILE A 221 -1.14 -23.19 -15.24
CA ILE A 221 -2.49 -23.31 -15.80
C ILE A 221 -3.08 -21.91 -15.92
N ASN A 222 -3.29 -21.44 -17.15
CA ASN A 222 -4.01 -20.21 -17.38
C ASN A 222 -5.50 -20.43 -17.07
N SER A 223 -6.06 -19.59 -16.22
CA SER A 223 -7.43 -19.72 -15.75
C SER A 223 -8.05 -18.34 -15.46
N ARG A 224 -9.37 -18.29 -15.41
CA ARG A 224 -10.11 -17.15 -14.86
C ARG A 224 -10.74 -17.54 -13.54
N LEU A 225 -10.54 -16.73 -12.51
CA LEU A 225 -11.30 -16.83 -11.27
C LEU A 225 -12.65 -16.14 -11.47
N LEU A 226 -13.71 -16.94 -11.61
CA LEU A 226 -15.06 -16.42 -11.83
C LEU A 226 -15.76 -16.06 -10.53
N ILE A 227 -15.58 -16.90 -9.51
CA ILE A 227 -16.19 -16.71 -8.21
C ILE A 227 -15.06 -16.74 -7.20
N ASP A 228 -14.91 -15.64 -6.48
CA ASP A 228 -13.97 -15.46 -5.39
C ASP A 228 -14.73 -15.10 -4.11
N PRO A 229 -15.46 -16.06 -3.53
CA PRO A 229 -16.29 -15.79 -2.37
C PRO A 229 -15.40 -15.60 -1.13
N SER A 230 -15.95 -14.97 -0.10
CA SER A 230 -15.27 -14.81 1.18
C SER A 230 -16.17 -15.31 2.29
N SER A 231 -15.63 -16.22 3.11
CA SER A 231 -16.37 -16.73 4.26
C SER A 231 -16.71 -15.58 5.23
N THR A 232 -17.87 -15.68 5.89
CA THR A 232 -18.25 -14.67 6.90
C THR A 232 -17.22 -14.57 8.03
N LYS A 233 -16.55 -15.69 8.36
CA LYS A 233 -15.48 -15.72 9.36
C LYS A 233 -14.28 -14.87 8.89
N TYR A 234 -13.84 -15.05 7.64
CA TYR A 234 -12.78 -14.26 7.05
C TYR A 234 -13.15 -12.78 6.96
N SER A 235 -14.36 -12.45 6.50
CA SER A 235 -14.83 -11.06 6.45
C SER A 235 -14.82 -10.39 7.83
N LYS A 236 -15.29 -11.07 8.88
CA LYS A 236 -15.24 -10.57 10.25
C LYS A 236 -13.81 -10.36 10.75
N TYR A 237 -12.91 -11.28 10.41
CA TYR A 237 -11.49 -11.13 10.74
C TYR A 237 -10.90 -9.88 10.07
N ILE A 238 -11.12 -9.69 8.77
CA ILE A 238 -10.62 -8.51 8.04
C ILE A 238 -11.20 -7.21 8.61
N ILE A 239 -12.50 -7.17 8.91
CA ILE A 239 -13.14 -5.99 9.52
C ILE A 239 -12.45 -5.65 10.84
N LYS A 240 -12.29 -6.63 11.74
CA LYS A 240 -11.64 -6.42 13.03
C LYS A 240 -10.21 -5.91 12.87
N THR A 241 -9.42 -6.53 12.00
CA THR A 241 -8.04 -6.09 11.72
C THR A 241 -8.00 -4.64 11.23
N LYS A 242 -8.96 -4.24 10.39
CA LYS A 242 -9.06 -2.86 9.91
C LYS A 242 -9.54 -1.88 10.98
N GLU A 243 -10.44 -2.29 11.87
CA GLU A 243 -10.83 -1.49 13.03
C GLU A 243 -9.65 -1.25 13.97
N ASP A 244 -8.84 -2.29 14.23
CA ASP A 244 -7.63 -2.18 15.05
C ASP A 244 -6.59 -1.23 14.39
N GLU A 245 -6.36 -1.36 13.07
CA GLU A 245 -5.49 -0.43 12.31
C GLU A 245 -5.97 1.03 12.37
N ILE A 246 -7.28 1.25 12.29
CA ILE A 246 -7.88 2.59 12.41
C ILE A 246 -7.62 3.16 13.80
N LYS A 247 -7.86 2.38 14.84
CA LYS A 247 -7.64 2.78 16.23
C LYS A 247 -6.18 3.15 16.49
N ASP A 248 -5.23 2.39 15.94
CA ASP A 248 -3.81 2.69 16.05
C ASP A 248 -3.46 4.01 15.35
N LYS A 249 -4.02 4.24 14.15
CA LYS A 249 -3.85 5.51 13.44
C LYS A 249 -4.46 6.69 14.20
N ASP A 250 -5.62 6.52 14.83
CA ASP A 250 -6.26 7.57 15.64
C ASP A 250 -5.40 7.94 16.85
N ASN A 251 -4.76 6.96 17.51
CA ASN A 251 -3.83 7.21 18.60
C ASN A 251 -2.61 8.02 18.13
N ILE A 252 -2.07 7.72 16.94
CA ILE A 252 -0.98 8.49 16.34
C ILE A 252 -1.42 9.93 16.05
N ILE A 253 -2.59 10.12 15.45
CA ILE A 253 -3.16 11.44 15.16
C ILE A 253 -3.33 12.24 16.46
N PHE A 254 -3.88 11.62 17.50
CA PHE A 254 -4.05 12.25 18.80
C PHE A 254 -2.70 12.72 19.40
N GLY A 255 -1.67 11.86 19.36
CA GLY A 255 -0.33 12.21 19.82
C GLY A 255 0.31 13.34 19.01
N LEU A 256 0.12 13.37 17.69
CA LEU A 256 0.58 14.46 16.84
C LEU A 256 -0.13 15.79 17.17
N ASN A 257 -1.44 15.75 17.39
CA ASN A 257 -2.21 16.93 17.77
C ASN A 257 -1.72 17.51 19.10
N GLN A 258 -1.43 16.69 20.10
CA GLN A 258 -0.82 17.17 21.36
C GLN A 258 0.53 17.86 21.14
N ARG A 259 1.36 17.32 20.25
CA ARG A 259 2.66 17.93 19.90
C ARG A 259 2.50 19.25 19.17
N ILE A 260 1.53 19.36 18.26
CA ILE A 260 1.17 20.60 17.57
C ILE A 260 0.74 21.65 18.59
N THR A 261 -0.21 21.32 19.47
CA THR A 261 -0.66 22.25 20.52
C THR A 261 0.49 22.70 21.43
N SER A 262 1.42 21.80 21.79
CA SER A 262 2.61 22.16 22.56
C SER A 262 3.54 23.12 21.78
N ALA A 263 3.71 22.90 20.48
CA ALA A 263 4.50 23.77 19.62
C ALA A 263 3.85 25.16 19.47
N ASP A 264 2.54 25.23 19.29
CA ASP A 264 1.78 26.48 19.21
C ASP A 264 1.92 27.30 20.50
N ASN A 265 1.83 26.64 21.66
CA ASN A 265 2.05 27.28 22.96
C ASN A 265 3.49 27.80 23.11
N LYS A 266 4.49 27.10 22.59
CA LYS A 266 5.89 27.59 22.57
C LYS A 266 6.06 28.77 21.62
N LEU A 267 5.42 28.73 20.46
CA LEU A 267 5.42 29.82 19.48
C LEU A 267 4.82 31.10 20.09
N LEU A 268 3.71 30.98 20.82
CA LEU A 268 3.10 32.08 21.55
C LEU A 268 4.08 32.72 22.55
N LYS A 269 4.75 31.91 23.39
CA LYS A 269 5.75 32.39 24.33
C LYS A 269 6.94 33.07 23.63
N LEU A 270 7.39 32.53 22.50
CA LEU A 270 8.48 33.15 21.73
C LEU A 270 8.06 34.52 21.18
N LYS A 271 6.82 34.69 20.74
CA LYS A 271 6.29 35.99 20.31
C LYS A 271 6.18 36.99 21.47
N GLU A 272 5.83 36.54 22.67
CA GLU A 272 5.85 37.39 23.86
C GLU A 272 7.27 37.89 24.17
N ILE A 273 8.25 36.99 24.14
CA ILE A 273 9.68 37.33 24.34
C ILE A 273 10.17 38.29 23.26
N GLU A 274 9.78 38.07 22.00
CA GLU A 274 10.14 38.98 20.89
C GLU A 274 9.60 40.40 21.13
N ASN A 275 8.37 40.54 21.62
CA ASN A 275 7.80 41.84 21.96
C ASN A 275 8.53 42.51 23.14
N GLU A 276 8.88 41.75 24.18
CA GLU A 276 9.69 42.27 25.30
C GLU A 276 11.08 42.71 24.85
N LEU A 277 11.71 41.96 23.94
CA LEU A 277 13.00 42.32 23.37
C LEU A 277 12.91 43.62 22.57
N ASN A 278 11.88 43.76 21.73
CA ASN A 278 11.67 44.98 20.93
C ASN A 278 11.50 46.22 21.81
N THR A 279 10.72 46.13 22.89
CA THR A 279 10.58 47.25 23.84
C THR A 279 11.89 47.58 24.55
N THR A 280 12.71 46.57 24.87
CA THR A 280 14.05 46.78 25.45
C THR A 280 15.01 47.45 24.46
N VAL A 281 14.94 47.08 23.18
CA VAL A 281 15.73 47.71 22.10
C VAL A 281 15.36 49.18 21.93
N ASP A 282 14.06 49.50 21.92
CA ASP A 282 13.59 50.88 21.84
C ASP A 282 14.09 51.73 23.01
N LEU A 283 14.06 51.17 24.23
CA LEU A 283 14.54 51.83 25.44
C LEU A 283 16.06 52.05 25.42
N ALA A 284 16.81 51.08 24.89
CA ALA A 284 18.25 51.22 24.68
C ALA A 284 18.58 52.29 23.63
N MET A 285 17.79 52.42 22.57
CA MET A 285 17.95 53.49 21.58
C MET A 285 17.67 54.87 22.19
N ASP A 286 16.62 55.02 23.00
CA ASP A 286 16.33 56.26 23.73
C ASP A 286 17.47 56.65 24.69
N LEU A 287 17.97 55.69 25.47
CA LEU A 287 19.10 55.90 26.38
C LEU A 287 20.38 56.31 25.63
N LYS A 288 20.66 55.67 24.48
CA LYS A 288 21.80 56.04 23.63
C LYS A 288 21.66 57.48 23.11
N GLY A 289 20.46 57.89 22.71
CA GLY A 289 20.15 59.26 22.34
C GLY A 289 20.48 60.22 23.49
N LYS A 290 19.96 59.97 24.69
CA LYS A 290 20.24 60.78 25.89
C LYS A 290 21.72 60.85 26.24
N LEU A 291 22.46 59.74 26.11
CA LEU A 291 23.90 59.71 26.37
C LEU A 291 24.65 60.65 25.42
N SER A 292 24.29 60.68 24.14
CA SER A 292 24.92 61.58 23.17
C SER A 292 24.70 63.07 23.50
N PHE A 293 23.53 63.43 24.06
CA PHE A 293 23.29 64.78 24.57
C PHE A 293 24.18 65.11 25.77
N ILE A 294 24.31 64.19 26.73
CA ILE A 294 25.17 64.36 27.90
C ILE A 294 26.64 64.51 27.48
N GLU A 295 27.10 63.71 26.52
CA GLU A 295 28.46 63.82 25.97
C GLU A 295 28.72 65.19 25.33
N ALA A 296 27.75 65.71 24.55
CA ALA A 296 27.83 67.03 23.96
C ALA A 296 27.86 68.15 25.02
N ASP A 297 27.01 68.05 26.04
CA ASP A 297 26.99 69.00 27.17
C ASP A 297 28.30 68.95 27.99
N ASN A 298 28.85 67.76 28.19
CA ASN A 298 30.11 67.60 28.91
C ASN A 298 31.29 68.20 28.13
N LEU A 299 31.33 68.02 26.80
CA LEU A 299 32.30 68.69 25.93
C LEU A 299 32.18 70.22 26.03
N ARG A 300 30.95 70.74 26.04
CA ARG A 300 30.68 72.17 26.22
C ARG A 300 31.15 72.66 27.58
N TYR A 301 30.92 71.89 28.65
CA TYR A 301 31.39 72.21 29.99
C TYR A 301 32.91 72.24 30.08
N ILE A 302 33.60 71.29 29.43
CA ILE A 302 35.06 71.27 29.32
C ILE A 302 35.57 72.54 28.62
N ASP A 303 34.94 72.95 27.51
CA ASP A 303 35.32 74.18 26.79
C ASP A 303 35.12 75.43 27.64
N ILE A 304 33.99 75.55 28.32
CA ILE A 304 33.71 76.67 29.26
C ILE A 304 34.77 76.73 30.36
N ASN A 305 35.11 75.60 30.99
CA ASN A 305 36.15 75.55 32.00
C ASN A 305 37.53 75.96 31.45
N ARG A 306 37.84 75.58 30.21
CA ARG A 306 39.07 76.00 29.53
C ARG A 306 39.10 77.51 29.31
N GLN A 307 37.99 78.10 28.86
CA GLN A 307 37.86 79.55 28.69
C GLN A 307 38.01 80.30 30.02
N LEU A 308 37.35 79.83 31.08
CA LEU A 308 37.48 80.39 32.43
C LEU A 308 38.91 80.31 32.97
N SER A 309 39.62 79.21 32.73
CA SER A 309 41.03 79.08 33.11
C SER A 309 41.90 80.10 32.40
N LEU A 310 41.70 80.30 31.09
CA LEU A 310 42.40 81.31 30.31
C LEU A 310 42.12 82.72 30.83
N GLU A 311 40.85 83.03 31.12
CA GLU A 311 40.46 84.33 31.66
C GLU A 311 41.07 84.59 33.05
N LYS A 312 41.09 83.56 33.91
CA LYS A 312 41.76 83.61 35.22
C LYS A 312 43.25 83.92 35.08
N ASP A 313 43.92 83.32 34.10
CA ASP A 313 45.34 83.60 33.83
C ASP A 313 45.56 85.00 33.27
N VAL A 314 44.66 85.51 32.41
CA VAL A 314 44.69 86.90 31.94
C VAL A 314 44.53 87.87 33.12
N GLN A 315 43.58 87.62 34.02
CA GLN A 315 43.38 88.44 35.21
C GLN A 315 44.60 88.39 36.15
N LYS A 316 45.21 87.21 36.35
CA LYS A 316 46.47 87.09 37.11
C LYS A 316 47.58 87.95 36.51
N ARG A 317 47.78 87.90 35.19
CA ARG A 317 48.78 88.75 34.51
C ARG A 317 48.46 90.24 34.67
N LYS A 318 47.18 90.61 34.57
CA LYS A 318 46.73 91.99 34.78
C LYS A 318 47.03 92.47 36.20
N ILE A 319 46.71 91.66 37.21
CA ILE A 319 47.05 91.93 38.62
C ILE A 319 48.57 92.07 38.79
N ALA A 320 49.36 91.16 38.22
CA ALA A 320 50.82 91.23 38.30
C ALA A 320 51.37 92.54 37.68
N SER A 321 50.85 92.95 36.51
CA SER A 321 51.24 94.22 35.88
C SER A 321 50.84 95.46 36.68
N LEU A 322 49.67 95.43 37.33
CA LEU A 322 49.23 96.52 38.22
C LEU A 322 50.12 96.58 39.45
N HIS A 323 50.50 95.44 40.00
CA HIS A 323 51.41 95.34 41.13
C HIS A 323 52.81 95.88 40.77
N GLN A 324 53.31 95.55 39.57
CA GLN A 324 54.55 96.12 39.05
C GLN A 324 54.46 97.65 38.90
N LYS A 325 53.37 98.17 38.32
CA LYS A 325 53.14 99.61 38.20
C LYS A 325 53.04 100.31 39.55
N TYR A 326 52.44 99.66 40.54
CA TYR A 326 52.38 100.16 41.91
C TYR A 326 53.78 100.29 42.51
N ASN A 327 54.60 99.24 42.42
CA ASN A 327 55.98 99.24 42.90
C ASN A 327 56.85 100.31 42.18
N ASP A 328 56.64 100.50 40.87
CA ASP A 328 57.29 101.56 40.09
C ASP A 328 56.88 102.97 40.55
N CYS A 329 55.64 103.14 41.00
CA CYS A 329 55.15 104.41 41.52
C CYS A 329 55.66 104.66 42.94
N GLU A 330 55.68 103.61 43.78
CA GLU A 330 56.21 103.64 45.14
C GLU A 330 57.70 103.99 45.16
N SER A 331 58.51 103.37 44.30
CA SER A 331 59.93 103.70 44.17
C SER A 331 60.17 105.14 43.70
N LYS A 332 59.33 105.67 42.81
CA LYS A 332 59.37 107.10 42.43
C LYS A 332 58.97 108.02 43.57
N LEU A 333 58.00 107.62 44.39
CA LEU A 333 57.57 108.36 45.57
C LEU A 333 58.70 108.42 46.62
N ASP A 334 59.40 107.31 46.83
CA ASP A 334 60.55 107.24 47.73
C ASP A 334 61.73 108.05 47.21
N LEU A 335 61.98 108.06 45.90
CA LEU A 335 62.94 108.98 45.28
C LEU A 335 62.55 110.45 45.54
N PHE A 336 61.27 110.79 45.39
CA PHE A 336 60.75 112.12 45.66
C PHE A 336 60.92 112.52 47.14
N ARG A 337 60.67 111.59 48.07
CA ARG A 337 60.90 111.79 49.51
C ARG A 337 62.39 112.05 49.80
N LEU A 338 63.29 111.29 49.19
CA LEU A 338 64.74 111.48 49.30
C LEU A 338 65.18 112.86 48.78
N ILE A 339 64.67 113.28 47.63
CA ILE A 339 64.92 114.62 47.08
C ILE A 339 64.39 115.70 48.04
N SER A 340 63.19 115.51 48.59
CA SER A 340 62.57 116.45 49.53
C SER A 340 63.38 116.59 50.82
N ILE A 341 63.86 115.47 51.37
CA ILE A 341 64.72 115.44 52.56
C ILE A 341 66.06 116.12 52.26
N SER A 342 66.68 115.82 51.11
CA SER A 342 67.89 116.50 50.65
C SER A 342 67.70 118.01 50.54
N LEU A 343 66.56 118.46 50.00
CA LEU A 343 66.25 119.88 49.85
C LEU A 343 66.07 120.57 51.22
N ILE A 344 65.39 119.90 52.15
CA ILE A 344 65.21 120.39 53.53
C ILE A 344 66.58 120.52 54.23
N ILE A 345 67.45 119.51 54.11
CA ILE A 345 68.81 119.56 54.66
C ILE A 345 69.61 120.70 54.05
N PHE A 346 69.52 120.90 52.73
CA PHE A 346 70.20 121.99 52.04
C PHE A 346 69.73 123.37 52.53
N VAL A 347 68.40 123.57 52.66
CA VAL A 347 67.82 124.80 53.22
C VAL A 347 68.28 125.02 54.66
N PHE A 348 68.31 123.96 55.47
CA PHE A 348 68.76 124.04 56.87
C PHE A 348 70.24 124.43 56.98
N LEU A 349 71.10 123.87 56.13
CA LEU A 349 72.52 124.26 56.03
C LEU A 349 72.69 125.72 55.58
N LEU A 350 71.85 126.19 54.66
CA LEU A 350 71.87 127.57 54.17
C LEU A 350 71.46 128.56 55.26
N ILE A 351 70.49 128.19 56.10
CA ILE A 351 70.11 128.95 57.31
C ILE A 351 71.26 128.98 58.31
N ILE A 352 71.94 127.85 58.57
CA ILE A 352 73.10 127.81 59.47
C ILE A 352 74.24 128.71 58.96
N LEU A 353 74.53 128.70 57.66
CA LEU A 353 75.51 129.59 57.03
C LEU A 353 75.14 131.07 57.16
N LEU A 354 73.85 131.40 57.03
CA LEU A 354 73.33 132.74 57.24
C LEU A 354 73.48 133.21 58.69
N VAL A 355 73.24 132.32 59.66
CA VAL A 355 73.43 132.62 61.10
C VAL A 355 74.90 132.80 61.44
N LEU A 356 75.80 132.02 60.85
CA LEU A 356 77.26 132.15 61.05
C LEU A 356 77.85 133.42 60.40
N TYR A 357 77.18 134.01 59.41
CA TYR A 357 77.62 135.27 58.78
C TYR A 357 77.25 136.52 59.60
N ILE A 358 76.37 136.38 60.61
CA ILE A 358 75.83 137.48 61.43
C ILE A 358 76.55 137.59 62.80
N ILE A 359 77.48 136.68 63.11
CA ILE A 359 78.32 136.67 64.32
C ILE A 359 79.77 136.93 63.89
#